data_AF-L1NQL8-F1
#
_entry.id   AF-L1NQL8-F1
#
_cell.length_a   1.000
_cell.length_b   1.000
_cell.length_c   1.000
_cell.angle_alpha   90.00
_cell.angle_beta   90.00
_cell.angle_gamma   90.00
#
_symmetry.space_group_name_H-M   'P 1'
#
loop_
_entity.id
_entity.type
_entity.pdbx_description
1 polymer ?
#
loop_
_entity_poly.entity_id
_entity_poly.type
_entity_poly.pdbx_seq_one_letter_code
_entity_poly.pdbx_strand_id
1 'polypeptide(L)'
;MEKYFCVGLLYCSIRNGMPADDDWFEESLVLIRALDSETAKQAAAAYAAERETAYRSMSDDSVRWHWLGITGVFDVCDSVSTPEGRAEVFSRMLKRHEIPAVVMP
;
A
#
# COMPACT_ATOMS: atom_id res chain seq x y z
N MET A 1 -2.16 -18.88 17.22
CA MET A 1 -2.14 -17.54 17.84
C MET A 1 -1.95 -16.56 16.71
N GLU A 2 -2.76 -15.50 16.66
CA GLU A 2 -2.57 -14.45 15.65
C GLU A 2 -1.27 -13.70 15.91
N LYS A 3 -0.65 -13.21 14.84
CA LYS A 3 0.53 -12.36 14.87
C LYS A 3 0.40 -11.25 13.83
N TYR A 4 1.33 -10.31 13.84
CA TYR A 4 1.36 -9.25 12.84
C TYR A 4 2.20 -9.64 11.64
N PHE A 5 1.71 -9.24 10.47
CA PHE A 5 2.44 -9.25 9.22
C PHE A 5 2.57 -7.81 8.73
N CYS A 6 3.77 -7.44 8.29
CA CYS A 6 3.98 -6.23 7.52
C CYS A 6 3.72 -6.54 6.05
N VAL A 7 2.80 -5.82 5.42
CA VAL A 7 2.44 -6.01 4.02
C VAL A 7 2.72 -4.74 3.25
N GLY A 8 3.53 -4.84 2.20
CA GLY A 8 3.79 -3.74 1.29
C GLY A 8 2.72 -3.63 0.22
N LEU A 9 2.23 -2.41 -0.01
CA LEU A 9 1.20 -2.05 -0.98
C LEU A 9 1.77 -1.03 -1.95
N LEU A 10 1.46 -1.19 -3.23
CA LEU A 10 1.85 -0.23 -4.27
C LEU A 10 0.61 0.35 -4.95
N TYR A 11 0.57 1.67 -5.08
CA TYR A 11 -0.46 2.39 -5.82
C TYR A 11 0.17 3.24 -6.92
N CYS A 12 -0.57 3.50 -7.98
CA CYS A 12 -0.23 4.51 -8.98
C CYS A 12 -1.26 5.64 -9.01
N SER A 13 -0.77 6.84 -9.29
CA SER A 13 -1.59 8.02 -9.51
C SER A 13 -2.00 8.11 -10.98
N ILE A 14 -3.31 8.15 -11.22
CA ILE A 14 -3.92 8.41 -12.52
C ILE A 14 -4.47 9.83 -12.48
N ARG A 15 -3.99 10.71 -13.36
CA ARG A 15 -4.38 12.12 -13.42
C ARG A 15 -5.13 12.39 -14.73
N ASN A 16 -6.34 12.93 -14.61
CA ASN A 16 -7.24 13.22 -15.74
C ASN A 16 -7.47 11.99 -16.66
N GLY A 17 -7.51 10.80 -16.07
CA GLY A 17 -7.70 9.54 -16.80
C GLY A 17 -6.46 9.02 -17.53
N MET A 18 -5.33 9.73 -17.45
CA MET A 18 -4.04 9.32 -18.00
C MET A 18 -3.09 8.95 -16.86
N PRO A 19 -2.19 7.97 -17.04
CA PRO A 19 -1.02 7.85 -16.18
C PRO A 19 -0.26 9.18 -16.23
N ALA A 20 0.11 9.73 -15.07
CA ALA A 20 0.84 11.00 -15.05
C ALA A 20 2.19 10.85 -15.79
N ASP A 21 2.68 11.89 -16.48
CA ASP A 21 3.91 11.80 -17.31
C ASP A 21 5.16 11.35 -16.54
N ASP A 22 5.19 11.57 -15.23
CA ASP A 22 6.26 11.12 -14.32
C ASP A 22 5.96 9.78 -13.63
N ASP A 23 4.73 9.29 -13.79
CA ASP A 23 4.05 8.22 -13.05
C ASP A 23 4.38 8.27 -11.55
N TRP A 24 3.52 8.95 -10.79
CA TRP A 24 3.65 8.97 -9.33
C TRP A 24 3.11 7.67 -8.75
N PHE A 25 3.90 7.04 -7.89
CA PHE A 25 3.51 5.86 -7.14
C PHE A 25 3.54 6.15 -5.65
N GLU A 26 2.76 5.39 -4.90
CA GLU A 26 2.81 5.37 -3.44
C GLU A 26 3.15 3.96 -3.00
N GLU A 27 4.22 3.82 -2.22
CA GLU A 27 4.44 2.63 -1.41
C GLU A 27 3.90 2.88 -0.02
N SER A 28 3.09 1.94 0.48
CA SER A 28 2.59 1.94 1.86
C SER A 28 2.91 0.60 2.51
N LEU A 29 3.42 0.63 3.74
CA LEU A 29 3.60 -0.56 4.56
C LEU A 29 2.54 -0.57 5.65
N VAL A 30 1.78 -1.67 5.70
CA VAL A 30 0.67 -1.83 6.65
C VAL A 30 0.89 -3.04 7.54
N LEU A 31 0.56 -2.89 8.83
CA LEU A 31 0.51 -4.00 9.77
C LEU A 31 -0.87 -4.63 9.75
N ILE A 32 -0.91 -5.94 9.52
CA ILE A 32 -2.11 -6.75 9.48
C ILE A 32 -1.99 -7.86 10.51
N ARG A 33 -2.93 -7.92 11.45
CA ARG A 33 -3.05 -9.03 12.38
C ARG A 33 -3.77 -10.20 11.70
N ALA A 34 -3.13 -11.37 11.66
CA ALA A 34 -3.66 -12.55 11.00
C ALA A 34 -3.09 -13.85 11.59
N LEU A 35 -3.69 -14.99 11.22
CA LEU A 35 -3.20 -16.31 11.63
C LEU A 35 -1.97 -16.76 10.81
N ASP A 36 -1.93 -16.38 9.54
CA ASP A 36 -0.89 -16.75 8.59
C ASP A 36 -0.73 -15.68 7.48
N SER A 37 0.29 -15.85 6.64
CA SER A 37 0.63 -14.89 5.58
C SER A 37 -0.45 -14.78 4.50
N GLU A 38 -1.16 -15.87 4.18
CA GLU A 38 -2.21 -15.86 3.17
C GLU A 38 -3.42 -15.06 3.66
N THR A 39 -3.81 -15.26 4.91
CA THR A 39 -4.86 -14.49 5.56
C THR A 39 -4.48 -13.01 5.66
N ALA A 40 -3.22 -12.70 5.98
CA ALA A 40 -2.72 -11.32 5.99
C ALA A 40 -2.78 -10.69 4.59
N LYS A 41 -2.39 -11.43 3.54
CA LYS A 41 -2.42 -10.98 2.15
C LYS A 41 -3.85 -10.67 1.69
N GLN A 42 -4.81 -11.52 2.02
CA GLN A 42 -6.23 -11.29 1.71
C GLN A 42 -6.78 -10.05 2.42
N ALA A 43 -6.49 -9.90 3.71
CA ALA A 43 -6.92 -8.74 4.49
C ALA A 43 -6.26 -7.44 4.00
N ALA A 44 -4.98 -7.49 3.60
CA ALA A 44 -4.27 -6.36 3.00
C ALA A 44 -4.83 -5.97 1.64
N ALA A 45 -5.18 -6.95 0.78
CA ALA A 45 -5.81 -6.68 -0.51
C ALA A 45 -7.17 -5.99 -0.35
N ALA A 46 -8.00 -6.46 0.60
CA ALA A 46 -9.27 -5.80 0.92
C ALA A 46 -9.05 -4.36 1.41
N TYR A 47 -8.09 -4.16 2.34
CA TYR A 47 -7.72 -2.83 2.82
C TYR A 47 -7.21 -1.91 1.69
N ALA A 48 -6.42 -2.44 0.76
CA ALA A 48 -5.89 -1.66 -0.35
C ALA A 48 -6.97 -1.20 -1.32
N ALA A 49 -7.93 -2.09 -1.62
CA ALA A 49 -9.09 -1.75 -2.44
C ALA A 49 -9.97 -0.66 -1.79
N GLU A 50 -10.15 -0.71 -0.46
CA GLU A 50 -10.87 0.34 0.29
C GLU A 50 -10.17 1.70 0.25
N ARG A 51 -8.84 1.72 0.05
CA ARG A 51 -8.03 2.94 0.00
C ARG A 51 -7.88 3.54 -1.38
N GLU A 52 -8.34 2.87 -2.44
CA GLU A 52 -8.45 3.51 -3.74
C GLU A 52 -9.34 4.75 -3.62
N THR A 53 -8.73 5.92 -3.76
CA THR A 53 -9.42 7.19 -3.57
C THR A 53 -9.33 8.04 -4.82
N ALA A 54 -10.35 8.86 -5.03
CA ALA A 54 -10.38 9.84 -6.10
C ALA A 54 -10.73 11.22 -5.52
N TYR A 55 -9.96 12.22 -5.91
CA TYR A 55 -10.18 13.61 -5.50
C TYR A 55 -9.87 14.56 -6.63
N ARG A 56 -10.35 15.81 -6.51
CA ARG A 56 -9.92 16.91 -7.35
C ARG A 56 -8.80 17.66 -6.66
N SER A 57 -7.71 17.88 -7.38
CA SER A 57 -6.60 18.71 -6.91
C SER A 57 -6.98 20.20 -6.91
N MET A 58 -6.15 21.03 -6.30
CA MET A 58 -6.33 22.49 -6.30
C MET A 58 -6.25 23.12 -7.71
N SER A 59 -5.61 22.45 -8.66
CA SER A 59 -5.55 22.84 -10.08
C SER A 59 -6.71 22.27 -10.91
N ASP A 60 -7.73 21.73 -10.25
CA ASP A 60 -8.93 21.09 -10.84
C ASP A 60 -8.66 19.79 -11.63
N ASP A 61 -7.45 19.23 -11.52
CA ASP A 61 -7.17 17.91 -12.08
C ASP A 61 -7.87 16.83 -11.25
N SER A 62 -8.48 15.87 -11.95
CA SER A 62 -8.99 14.64 -11.35
C SER A 62 -7.83 13.70 -11.06
N VAL A 63 -7.62 13.34 -9.80
CA VAL A 63 -6.58 12.40 -9.38
C VAL A 63 -7.24 11.17 -8.79
N ARG A 64 -6.81 9.99 -9.21
CA ARG A 64 -7.19 8.69 -8.63
C ARG A 64 -5.95 7.93 -8.23
N TRP A 65 -5.97 7.33 -7.06
CA TRP A 65 -4.99 6.33 -6.65
C TRP A 65 -5.54 4.93 -6.94
N HIS A 66 -4.84 4.21 -7.81
CA HIS A 66 -5.20 2.85 -8.20
C HIS A 66 -4.19 1.87 -7.61
N TRP A 67 -4.69 0.84 -6.94
CA TRP A 67 -3.89 -0.19 -6.32
C TRP A 67 -3.35 -1.14 -7.39
N LEU A 68 -2.03 -1.33 -7.39
CA LEU A 68 -1.34 -2.20 -8.34
C LEU A 68 -1.07 -3.60 -7.79
N GLY A 69 -0.94 -3.73 -6.47
CA GLY A 69 -0.70 -5.03 -5.84
C GLY A 69 0.04 -4.97 -4.52
N ILE A 70 0.36 -6.17 -4.02
CA ILE A 70 1.19 -6.39 -2.84
C ILE A 70 2.63 -6.60 -3.30
N THR A 71 3.58 -5.89 -2.69
CA THR A 71 5.01 -5.94 -3.02
C THR A 71 5.77 -6.91 -2.12
N GLY A 72 5.27 -7.19 -0.92
CA GLY A 72 5.85 -8.16 0.00
C GLY A 72 4.97 -8.43 1.21
N VAL A 73 5.18 -9.58 1.87
CA VAL A 73 4.53 -9.97 3.12
C VAL A 73 5.61 -10.50 4.06
N PHE A 74 5.80 -9.83 5.19
CA PHE A 74 6.87 -10.11 6.13
C PHE A 74 6.29 -10.42 7.51
N ASP A 75 6.78 -11.50 8.12
CA ASP A 75 6.42 -11.86 9.48
C ASP A 75 7.04 -10.86 10.47
N VAL A 76 6.22 -10.33 11.38
CA VAL A 76 6.72 -9.45 12.44
C VAL A 76 6.88 -10.29 13.69
N CYS A 77 8.09 -10.81 13.88
CA CYS A 77 8.43 -11.74 14.95
C CYS A 77 8.39 -11.11 16.35
N ASP A 78 8.57 -9.79 16.45
CA ASP A 78 8.60 -9.08 17.72
C ASP A 78 7.18 -8.78 18.23
N SER A 79 7.01 -8.79 19.55
CA SER A 79 5.77 -8.36 20.20
C SER A 79 5.58 -6.86 19.99
N VAL A 80 4.99 -6.48 18.87
CA VAL A 80 4.69 -5.08 18.58
C VAL A 80 3.60 -4.61 19.53
N SER A 81 3.88 -3.54 20.29
CA SER A 81 2.89 -2.83 21.10
C SER A 81 2.00 -1.96 20.20
N THR A 82 1.32 -2.56 19.23
CA THR A 82 0.51 -1.85 18.23
C THR A 82 -0.98 -1.99 18.50
N PRO A 83 -1.79 -1.00 18.07
CA PRO A 83 -3.22 -0.96 18.32
C PRO A 83 -3.94 -2.18 17.75
N GLU A 84 -5.10 -2.50 18.33
CA GLU A 84 -5.97 -3.55 17.82
C GLU A 84 -6.31 -3.30 16.33
N GLY A 85 -6.23 -4.34 15.50
CA GLY A 85 -6.62 -4.28 14.09
C GLY A 85 -5.46 -4.01 13.12
N ARG A 86 -5.63 -3.00 12.25
CA ARG A 86 -4.74 -2.67 11.13
C ARG A 86 -4.16 -1.27 11.31
N ALA A 87 -2.90 -1.05 10.96
CA ALA A 87 -2.28 0.27 11.01
C ALA A 87 -1.30 0.48 9.84
N GLU A 88 -1.38 1.63 9.16
CA GLU A 88 -0.29 2.07 8.29
C GLU A 88 0.87 2.53 9.17
N VAL A 89 2.07 2.04 8.88
CA VAL A 89 3.29 2.38 9.64
C VAL A 89 4.29 3.19 8.84
N PHE A 90 4.15 3.19 7.52
CA PHE A 90 5.02 3.93 6.61
C PHE A 90 4.31 4.18 5.29
N SER A 91 4.52 5.35 4.70
CA SER A 91 4.19 5.62 3.30
C SER A 91 5.20 6.58 2.68
N ARG A 92 5.48 6.40 1.39
CA ARG A 92 6.31 7.32 0.60
C ARG A 92 5.84 7.41 -0.84
N MET A 93 6.11 8.57 -1.44
CA MET A 93 5.93 8.80 -2.86
C MET A 93 7.16 8.39 -3.64
N LEU A 94 6.96 7.79 -4.80
CA LEU A 94 8.00 7.24 -5.66
C LEU A 94 7.81 7.69 -7.11
N LYS A 95 8.92 7.80 -7.82
CA LYS A 95 8.96 7.85 -9.28
C LYS A 95 9.10 6.45 -9.86
N ARG A 96 8.71 6.29 -11.13
CA ARG A 96 8.78 5.01 -11.86
C ARG A 96 10.11 4.26 -11.73
N HIS A 97 11.24 4.97 -11.76
CA HIS A 97 12.57 4.35 -11.69
C HIS A 97 12.94 3.79 -10.31
N GLU A 98 12.19 4.13 -9.26
CA GLU A 98 12.41 3.67 -7.89
C GLU A 98 11.63 2.37 -7.57
N ILE A 99 10.63 2.00 -8.40
CA ILE A 99 9.79 0.81 -8.20
C ILE A 99 10.57 -0.51 -8.16
N PRO A 100 11.60 -0.76 -8.99
CA PRO A 100 12.32 -2.04 -8.94
C PRO A 100 12.88 -2.36 -7.55
N ALA A 101 13.29 -1.34 -6.78
CA ALA A 101 13.78 -1.50 -5.41
C ALA A 101 12.67 -1.85 -4.39
N VAL A 102 11.40 -1.63 -4.74
CA VAL A 102 10.23 -1.92 -3.90
C VAL A 102 9.67 -3.32 -4.18
N VAL A 103 9.75 -3.77 -5.43
CA VAL A 103 9.28 -5.10 -5.85
C VAL A 103 10.34 -6.19 -5.57
N MET A 104 11.61 -5.81 -5.48
CA MET A 104 12.72 -6.65 -5.02
C MET A 104 13.40 -5.99 -3.81
N PRO A 105 12.73 -5.94 -2.65
CA PRO A 105 13.33 -5.40 -1.43
C PRO A 105 14.45 -6.29 -0.87
#